data_AF-A0A939FPA2-F1
#
_entry.id   AF-A0A939FPA2-F1
#
_cell.length_a   1.000
_cell.length_b   1.000
_cell.length_c   1.000
_cell.angle_alpha   90.00
_cell.angle_beta   90.00
_cell.angle_gamma   90.00
#
_symmetry.space_group_name_H-M   'P 1'
#
loop_
_entity.id
_entity.type
_entity.pdbx_description
1 polymer ?
#
loop_
_entity_poly.entity_id
_entity_poly.type
_entity_poly.pdbx_seq_one_letter_code
_entity_poly.pdbx_strand_id
1 'polypeptide(L)'
;MRQVLADIVERTLAAYVTTFLGLIIADGFDLTDVSALKAAAIAALPAALSVIKGAIGSRIGDKGSAAWLPRRADRDASSGAR
;
A
#
# COMPACT_ATOMS: atom_id res chain seq x y z
N MET A 1 1.72 17.96 -7.36
CA MET A 1 1.38 17.17 -6.14
C MET A 1 -0.10 16.80 -6.03
N ARG A 2 -1.04 17.70 -6.37
CA ARG A 2 -2.48 17.51 -6.11
C ARG A 2 -3.09 16.27 -6.78
N GLN A 3 -2.74 15.98 -8.03
CA GLN A 3 -3.18 14.78 -8.75
C GLN A 3 -2.70 13.50 -8.06
N VAL A 4 -1.41 13.41 -7.72
CA VAL A 4 -0.91 12.19 -7.07
C VAL A 4 -1.51 11.97 -5.68
N LEU A 5 -1.82 13.04 -4.94
CA LEU A 5 -2.54 12.87 -3.67
C LEU A 5 -3.96 12.32 -3.91
N ALA A 6 -4.65 12.79 -4.96
CA ALA A 6 -5.93 12.24 -5.38
C ALA A 6 -5.80 10.76 -5.80
N ASP A 7 -4.80 10.41 -6.62
CA ASP A 7 -4.55 9.03 -7.05
C ASP A 7 -4.30 8.09 -5.85
N ILE A 8 -3.57 8.57 -4.83
CA ILE A 8 -3.31 7.80 -3.61
C ILE A 8 -4.60 7.61 -2.83
N VAL A 9 -5.39 8.67 -2.64
CA VAL A 9 -6.67 8.59 -1.93
C VAL A 9 -7.63 7.65 -2.65
N GLU A 10 -7.75 7.76 -3.98
CA GLU A 10 -8.58 6.87 -4.80
C GLU A 10 -8.13 5.42 -4.67
N ARG A 11 -6.83 5.14 -4.75
CA ARG A 11 -6.30 3.78 -4.60
C ARG A 11 -6.50 3.23 -3.18
N THR A 12 -6.37 4.07 -2.16
CA THR A 12 -6.63 3.70 -0.77
C THR A 12 -8.11 3.39 -0.54
N LEU A 13 -9.01 4.22 -1.05
CA LEU A 13 -10.45 3.99 -0.98
C LEU A 13 -10.86 2.75 -1.76
N ALA A 14 -10.33 2.56 -2.96
CA ALA A 14 -10.58 1.37 -3.77
C ALA A 14 -10.13 0.10 -3.02
N ALA A 15 -8.95 0.11 -2.39
CA ALA A 15 -8.49 -1.02 -1.59
C ALA A 15 -9.39 -1.29 -0.38
N TYR A 16 -9.79 -0.24 0.36
CA TYR A 16 -10.71 -0.37 1.48
C TYR A 16 -12.04 -0.99 1.04
N VAL A 17 -12.68 -0.42 0.02
CA VAL A 17 -13.99 -0.87 -0.48
C VAL A 17 -13.90 -2.29 -1.03
N THR A 18 -12.84 -2.60 -1.79
CA THR A 18 -12.67 -3.95 -2.35
C THR A 18 -12.51 -5.00 -1.25
N THR A 19 -11.69 -4.73 -0.23
CA THR A 19 -11.51 -5.67 0.89
C THR A 19 -12.78 -5.79 1.73
N PHE A 20 -13.45 -4.67 2.02
CA PHE A 20 -14.70 -4.65 2.76
C PHE A 20 -15.80 -5.47 2.07
N LEU A 21 -16.02 -5.21 0.77
CA LEU A 21 -16.99 -5.95 -0.02
C LEU A 21 -16.59 -7.43 -0.18
N GLY A 22 -15.30 -7.71 -0.36
CA GLY A 22 -14.80 -9.09 -0.41
C GLY A 22 -15.10 -9.87 0.87
N LEU A 23 -14.96 -9.23 2.03
CA LEU A 23 -15.29 -9.84 3.33
C LEU A 23 -16.79 -10.03 3.51
N ILE A 24 -17.62 -9.06 3.10
CA ILE A 24 -19.08 -9.23 3.11
C ILE A 24 -19.52 -10.39 2.22
N ILE A 25 -18.94 -10.50 1.03
CA ILE A 25 -19.22 -11.61 0.10
C ILE A 25 -18.78 -12.94 0.72
N ALA A 26 -17.60 -12.99 1.33
CA ALA A 26 -17.06 -14.19 1.97
C ALA A 26 -17.90 -14.64 3.17
N ASP A 27 -18.50 -13.68 3.89
CA ASP A 27 -19.38 -13.92 5.04
C ASP A 27 -20.79 -14.39 4.64
N GLY A 28 -21.10 -14.45 3.34
CA GLY A 28 -22.41 -14.89 2.83
C GLY A 28 -23.41 -13.75 2.62
N PHE A 29 -22.94 -12.50 2.61
CA PHE A 29 -23.76 -11.31 2.36
C PHE A 29 -24.86 -11.07 3.42
N ASP A 30 -24.64 -11.51 4.66
CA ASP A 30 -25.56 -11.23 5.77
C ASP A 30 -25.40 -9.79 6.27
N LEU A 31 -26.04 -8.85 5.56
CA LEU A 31 -26.04 -7.43 5.91
C LEU A 31 -26.85 -7.11 7.17
N THR A 32 -27.55 -8.09 7.75
CA THR A 32 -28.34 -7.91 8.98
C THR A 32 -27.49 -8.12 10.23
N ASP A 33 -26.36 -8.82 10.12
CA ASP A 33 -25.39 -8.93 11.20
C ASP A 33 -24.47 -7.70 11.25
N VAL A 34 -24.80 -6.79 12.16
CA VAL A 34 -24.00 -5.60 12.47
C VAL A 34 -22.59 -5.98 12.94
N SER A 35 -22.41 -7.18 13.53
CA SER A 35 -21.11 -7.66 14.01
C SER A 35 -20.20 -8.02 12.84
N ALA A 36 -20.70 -8.77 11.87
CA ALA A 36 -20.00 -9.08 10.62
C ALA A 36 -19.64 -7.80 9.85
N LEU A 37 -20.58 -6.86 9.73
CA LEU A 37 -20.34 -5.60 9.03
C LEU A 37 -19.23 -4.77 9.71
N LYS A 38 -19.23 -4.70 11.05
CA LYS A 38 -18.18 -4.05 11.83
C LYS A 38 -16.84 -4.77 11.69
N ALA A 39 -16.84 -6.10 11.72
CA ALA A 39 -15.63 -6.91 11.56
C ALA A 39 -15.01 -6.68 10.18
N ALA A 40 -15.81 -6.70 9.11
CA ALA A 40 -15.36 -6.39 7.76
C ALA A 40 -14.78 -4.97 7.65
N ALA A 41 -15.43 -3.99 8.28
CA ALA A 41 -14.96 -2.60 8.27
C ALA A 41 -13.59 -2.42 8.93
N ILE A 42 -13.36 -3.10 10.06
CA ILE A 42 -12.07 -3.08 10.79
C ILE A 42 -11.01 -3.86 10.00
N ALA A 43 -11.38 -5.01 9.44
CA ALA A 43 -10.48 -5.87 8.68
C ALA A 43 -10.04 -5.26 7.34
N ALA A 44 -10.81 -4.32 6.77
CA ALA A 44 -10.40 -3.57 5.58
C ALA A 44 -9.38 -2.46 5.86
N LEU A 45 -9.18 -2.03 7.12
CA LEU A 45 -8.25 -0.96 7.47
C LEU A 45 -6.78 -1.30 7.13
N PRO A 46 -6.23 -2.49 7.48
CA PRO A 46 -4.86 -2.85 7.12
C PRO A 46 -4.60 -2.82 5.61
N ALA A 47 -5.59 -3.19 4.79
CA ALA A 47 -5.47 -3.14 3.34
C ALA A 47 -5.34 -1.69 2.83
N ALA A 48 -6.17 -0.78 3.34
CA ALA A 48 -6.09 0.65 3.01
C ALA A 48 -4.75 1.26 3.46
N LEU A 49 -4.30 0.93 4.67
CA LEU A 49 -3.03 1.41 5.23
C LEU A 49 -1.82 0.89 4.45
N SER A 50 -1.87 -0.34 3.93
CA SER A 50 -0.82 -0.91 3.07
C SER A 50 -0.61 -0.07 1.80
N VAL A 51 -1.70 0.40 1.18
CA VAL A 51 -1.61 1.31 0.01
C VAL A 51 -0.95 2.63 0.38
N ILE A 52 -1.34 3.23 1.50
CA ILE A 52 -0.73 4.49 1.98
C ILE A 52 0.76 4.28 2.23
N LYS A 53 1.14 3.19 2.90
CA LYS A 53 2.55 2.87 3.16
C LYS A 53 3.33 2.66 1.86
N GLY A 54 2.76 1.97 0.88
CA GLY A 54 3.35 1.79 -0.46
C GLY A 54 3.52 3.12 -1.19
N ALA A 55 2.52 4.01 -1.11
CA ALA A 55 2.57 5.34 -1.69
C ALA A 55 3.66 6.22 -1.06
N ILE A 56 3.78 6.21 0.28
CA ILE A 56 4.86 6.90 0.99
C ILE A 56 6.22 6.33 0.58
N GLY A 57 6.31 5.01 0.39
CA GLY A 57 7.54 4.37 -0.01
C GLY A 57 8.04 4.66 -1.40
N SER A 58 7.13 4.92 -2.33
CA SER A 58 7.48 5.39 -3.68
C SER A 58 8.14 6.78 -3.70
N ARG A 59 8.05 7.53 -2.59
CA ARG A 59 8.45 8.94 -2.48
C ARG A 59 9.66 9.19 -1.56
N ILE A 60 9.88 8.34 -0.56
CA ILE A 60 10.96 8.50 0.45
C ILE A 60 12.14 7.53 0.21
N GLY A 61 11.96 6.48 -0.62
CA GLY A 61 13.01 5.52 -0.97
C GLY A 61 13.55 5.70 -2.39
N ASP A 62 14.83 5.41 -2.59
CA ASP A 62 15.49 5.33 -3.91
C ASP A 62 14.69 4.39 -4.83
N LYS A 63 14.18 4.91 -5.96
CA LYS A 63 13.20 4.25 -6.84
C LYS A 63 13.69 2.93 -7.46
N GLY A 64 14.98 2.62 -7.32
CA GLY A 64 15.60 1.40 -7.81
C GLY A 64 15.61 0.22 -6.82
N SER A 65 15.10 0.37 -5.59
CA SER A 65 15.16 -0.69 -4.57
C SER A 65 13.80 -0.97 -3.94
N ALA A 66 13.29 -2.19 -4.15
CA ALA A 66 12.09 -2.70 -3.47
C ALA A 66 12.22 -2.72 -1.92
N ALA A 67 13.46 -2.57 -1.40
CA ALA A 67 13.79 -2.50 0.02
C ALA A 67 14.31 -1.12 0.48
N TRP A 68 14.25 -0.08 -0.38
CA TRP A 68 14.79 1.27 -0.11
C TRP A 68 16.29 1.31 0.28
N LEU A 69 17.07 0.29 -0.10
CA LEU A 69 18.51 0.28 0.13
C LEU A 69 19.19 1.27 -0.84
N PRO A 70 20.07 2.17 -0.35
CA PRO A 70 20.88 3.03 -1.20
C PRO A 70 21.72 2.17 -2.16
N ARG A 71 21.67 2.51 -3.45
CA ARG A 71 22.58 1.91 -4.43
C ARG A 71 23.99 2.31 -4.05
N ARG A 72 24.83 1.34 -3.65
CA ARG A 72 26.26 1.54 -3.37
C ARG A 72 26.90 2.27 -4.55
N ALA A 73 27.11 3.59 -4.41
CA ALA A 73 28.27 4.24 -4.99
C ALA A 73 29.51 3.66 -4.28
N ASP A 74 30.65 3.62 -4.96
CA ASP A 74 31.98 3.34 -4.38
C ASP A 74 32.55 1.91 -4.46
N ARG A 75 32.31 1.21 -5.58
CA ARG A 75 33.22 0.20 -6.16
C ARG A 75 33.03 0.28 -7.68
N ASP A 76 33.79 1.06 -8.45
CA ASP A 76 35.12 0.69 -8.93
C ASP A 76 35.86 1.89 -9.56
N ALA A 77 35.82 3.07 -8.92
CA ALA A 77 36.77 4.14 -9.24
C ALA A 77 38.24 3.76 -8.89
N SER A 78 38.45 2.59 -8.28
CA SER A 78 39.74 2.05 -7.85
C SER A 78 40.30 0.92 -8.72
N SER A 79 39.63 0.49 -9.80
CA SER A 79 40.18 -0.53 -10.73
C SER A 79 40.92 0.08 -11.94
N GLY A 80 41.22 1.38 -11.89
CA GLY A 80 41.95 2.12 -12.93
C GLY A 80 43.38 2.54 -12.53
N ALA A 81 43.98 1.91 -11.52
CA ALA A 81 45.34 2.22 -11.12
C ALA A 81 46.09 0.98 -10.59
N ARG A 82 46.49 0.10 -11.49
CA ARG A 82 47.78 -0.63 -11.51
C ARG A 82 47.81 -1.65 -12.63
#